data_AF-A0A241W5T5-F1
#
_entry.id   AF-A0A241W5T5-F1
#
_cell.length_a   1.000
_cell.length_b   1.000
_cell.length_c   1.000
_cell.angle_alpha   90.00
_cell.angle_beta   90.00
_cell.angle_gamma   90.00
#
_symmetry.space_group_name_H-M   'P 1'
#
loop_
_entity.id
_entity.type
_entity.pdbx_description
1 polymer ?
#
loop_
_entity_poly.entity_id
_entity_poly.type
_entity_poly.pdbx_seq_one_letter_code
_entity_poly.pdbx_strand_id
1 'polypeptide(L)'
;MESGNVDPQAREEYNQKLVDMYGEQGAADTLTNRQFLIFPNLVIFDFNIRVIQPISHDKTEVYSYPLMIDGAHDSINANRMLDAQTRVGTAGILSADDTDVFNGNQNALNAIGMDWITISRGLGKEEVKDTGERVGVYSDEAPQRAFWRKWTSVLSK
;
A
#
# COMPACT_ATOMS: atom_id res chain seq x y z
N MET A 1 -15.46 6.24 1.21
CA MET A 1 -16.04 6.00 2.55
C MET A 1 -14.93 6.18 3.55
N GLU A 2 -14.98 7.24 4.35
CA GLU A 2 -14.18 7.37 5.57
C GLU A 2 -15.04 6.84 6.73
N SER A 3 -14.42 6.20 7.73
CA SER A 3 -15.17 5.65 8.86
C SER A 3 -15.73 6.72 9.80
N GLY A 4 -15.18 7.93 9.79
CA GLY A 4 -15.63 9.05 10.59
C GLY A 4 -16.06 10.27 9.75
N ASN A 5 -16.96 11.06 10.32
CA ASN A 5 -17.35 12.35 9.77
C ASN A 5 -16.28 13.39 10.13
N VAL A 6 -15.28 13.56 9.26
CA VAL A 6 -14.35 14.71 9.36
C VAL A 6 -15.14 15.99 9.12
N ASP A 7 -14.95 16.98 9.99
CA ASP A 7 -15.52 18.32 9.83
C ASP A 7 -15.19 18.88 8.42
N PRO A 8 -16.20 19.21 7.60
CA PRO A 8 -15.99 19.78 6.26
C PRO A 8 -15.09 21.02 6.26
N GLN A 9 -15.18 21.88 7.28
CA GLN A 9 -14.32 23.06 7.37
C GLN A 9 -12.86 22.66 7.60
N ALA A 10 -12.61 21.75 8.54
CA ALA A 10 -11.26 21.25 8.81
C ALA A 10 -10.63 20.58 7.57
N ARG A 11 -11.46 19.87 6.77
CA ARG A 11 -11.03 19.27 5.51
C ARG A 11 -10.65 20.33 4.48
N GLU A 12 -11.46 21.36 4.32
CA GLU A 12 -11.19 22.45 3.38
C GLU A 12 -9.92 23.21 3.78
N GLU A 13 -9.76 23.54 5.07
CA GLU A 13 -8.55 24.19 5.58
C GLU A 13 -7.30 23.34 5.35
N TYR A 14 -7.39 22.02 5.54
CA TYR A 14 -6.26 21.13 5.27
C TYR A 14 -5.95 21.04 3.77
N ASN A 15 -6.97 21.01 2.91
CA ASN A 15 -6.79 21.05 1.47
C ASN A 15 -6.12 22.36 1.03
N GLN A 16 -6.55 23.49 1.57
CA GLN A 16 -5.93 24.79 1.29
C GLN A 16 -4.46 24.80 1.71
N LYS A 17 -4.10 24.25 2.88
CA LYS A 17 -2.69 24.09 3.29
C LYS A 17 -1.88 23.28 2.28
N LEU A 18 -2.44 22.20 1.71
CA LEU A 18 -1.76 21.42 0.68
C LEU A 18 -1.58 22.23 -0.61
N VAL A 19 -2.60 23.00 -1.01
CA VAL A 19 -2.53 23.89 -2.18
C VAL A 19 -1.48 24.97 -1.97
N ASP A 20 -1.40 25.57 -0.79
CA ASP A 20 -0.40 26.60 -0.47
C ASP A 20 1.03 26.04 -0.52
N MET A 21 1.23 24.77 -0.15
CA MET A 21 2.55 24.12 -0.17
C MET A 21 2.96 23.58 -1.54
N TYR A 22 2.02 23.01 -2.30
CA TYR A 22 2.33 22.20 -3.48
C TYR A 22 1.61 22.66 -4.77
N GLY A 23 0.81 23.72 -4.70
CA GLY A 23 -0.11 24.12 -5.76
C GLY A 23 -1.30 23.17 -5.91
N GLU A 24 -2.26 23.52 -6.76
CA GLU A 24 -3.48 22.73 -6.96
C GLU A 24 -3.19 21.30 -7.43
N GLN A 25 -2.31 21.15 -8.42
CA GLN A 25 -1.96 19.83 -8.94
C GLN A 25 -1.21 18.99 -7.91
N GLY A 26 -0.23 19.57 -7.21
CA GLY A 26 0.54 18.84 -6.19
C GLY A 26 -0.30 18.42 -5.00
N ALA A 27 -1.30 19.24 -4.61
CA ALA A 27 -2.29 18.88 -3.60
C ALA A 27 -3.13 17.67 -4.06
N ALA A 28 -3.63 17.70 -5.30
CA ALA A 28 -4.41 16.59 -5.86
C ALA A 28 -3.59 15.28 -5.95
N ASP A 29 -2.33 15.36 -6.38
CA ASP A 29 -1.43 14.21 -6.51
C ASP A 29 -1.13 13.58 -5.15
N THR A 30 -0.88 14.42 -4.13
CA THR A 30 -0.61 13.96 -2.76
C THR A 30 -1.76 13.14 -2.17
N LEU A 31 -3.00 13.43 -2.59
CA LEU A 31 -4.19 12.75 -2.09
C LEU A 31 -4.51 11.43 -2.83
N THR A 32 -3.94 11.19 -4.01
CA THR A 32 -4.37 10.09 -4.90
C THR A 32 -3.44 8.87 -4.88
N ASN A 33 -2.13 9.01 -4.69
CA ASN A 33 -1.19 7.88 -4.80
C ASN A 33 -0.44 7.60 -3.49
N ARG A 34 -1.03 6.80 -2.60
CA ARG A 34 -0.52 6.58 -1.24
C ARG A 34 -0.26 5.10 -0.91
N GLN A 35 -0.07 4.25 -1.92
CA GLN A 35 0.20 2.82 -1.72
C GLN A 35 1.48 2.39 -2.42
N PHE A 36 2.52 2.07 -1.66
CA PHE A 36 3.79 1.62 -2.24
C PHE A 36 4.56 0.70 -1.29
N LEU A 37 5.38 -0.16 -1.89
CA LEU A 37 6.25 -1.10 -1.19
C LEU A 37 7.70 -0.65 -1.37
N ILE A 38 8.40 -0.50 -0.25
CA ILE A 38 9.84 -0.31 -0.20
C ILE A 38 10.46 -1.68 0.07
N PHE A 39 11.21 -2.16 -0.91
CA PHE A 39 11.84 -3.48 -0.86
C PHE A 39 12.78 -3.59 0.36
N PRO A 40 12.75 -4.68 1.13
CA PRO A 40 12.03 -5.92 0.84
C PRO A 40 10.63 -6.05 1.45
N ASN A 41 10.31 -5.33 2.53
CA ASN A 41 9.17 -5.69 3.38
C ASN A 41 8.49 -4.52 4.11
N LEU A 42 8.76 -3.27 3.69
CA LEU A 42 8.11 -2.09 4.24
C LEU A 42 7.00 -1.63 3.30
N VAL A 43 5.76 -1.58 3.77
CA VAL A 43 4.59 -1.16 2.99
C VAL A 43 4.05 0.14 3.58
N ILE A 44 3.85 1.13 2.72
CA ILE A 44 3.09 2.33 3.04
C ILE A 44 1.72 2.17 2.41
N PHE A 45 0.70 2.07 3.25
CA PHE A 45 -0.69 1.90 2.85
C PHE A 45 -1.51 3.07 3.40
N ASP A 46 -1.62 4.10 2.58
CA ASP A 46 -2.24 5.36 2.89
C ASP A 46 -1.65 6.02 4.16
N PHE A 47 -2.36 5.89 5.28
CA PHE A 47 -1.99 6.47 6.56
C PHE A 47 -1.32 5.47 7.50
N ASN A 48 -0.98 4.27 7.02
CA ASN A 48 -0.46 3.19 7.83
C ASN A 48 0.86 2.67 7.27
N ILE A 49 1.88 2.59 8.12
CA ILE A 49 3.13 1.89 7.79
C ILE A 49 3.01 0.46 8.29
N ARG A 50 3.31 -0.51 7.42
CA ARG A 50 3.36 -1.92 7.77
C ARG A 50 4.76 -2.49 7.53
N VAL A 51 5.24 -3.25 8.50
CA VAL A 51 6.49 -4.03 8.36
C VAL A 51 6.10 -5.50 8.35
N ILE A 52 6.34 -6.18 7.22
CA ILE A 52 6.08 -7.61 7.06
C ILE A 52 7.33 -8.36 7.53
N GLN A 53 7.38 -8.74 8.79
CA GLN A 53 8.52 -9.43 9.37
C GLN A 53 8.43 -10.94 9.08
N PRO A 54 9.36 -11.51 8.28
CA PRO A 54 9.39 -12.94 8.05
C PRO A 54 9.86 -13.66 9.33
N ILE A 55 9.14 -14.70 9.73
CA ILE A 55 9.49 -15.59 10.85
C ILE A 55 9.97 -16.94 10.33
N SER A 56 9.27 -17.48 9.34
CA SER A 56 9.62 -18.68 8.56
C SER A 56 9.08 -18.53 7.13
N HIS A 57 9.34 -19.51 6.26
CA HIS A 57 8.85 -19.46 4.88
C HIS A 57 7.31 -19.47 4.74
N ASP A 58 6.60 -19.85 5.81
CA ASP A 58 5.14 -19.98 5.89
C ASP A 58 4.53 -19.12 7.00
N LYS A 59 5.31 -18.22 7.62
CA LYS A 59 4.84 -17.38 8.72
C LYS A 59 5.47 -15.99 8.70
N THR A 60 4.61 -14.98 8.78
CA THR A 60 5.00 -13.58 8.94
C THR A 60 4.31 -12.98 10.15
N GLU A 61 4.96 -12.02 10.79
CA GLU A 61 4.34 -11.09 11.73
C GLU A 61 4.26 -9.72 11.07
N VAL A 62 3.08 -9.10 11.08
CA VAL A 62 2.87 -7.79 10.45
C VAL A 62 2.72 -6.74 11.53
N TYR A 63 3.73 -5.89 11.68
CA TYR A 63 3.64 -4.71 12.54
C TYR A 63 2.92 -3.60 11.80
N SER A 64 1.94 -2.96 12.45
CA SER A 64 1.11 -1.91 11.86
C SER A 64 1.21 -0.63 12.68
N TYR A 65 1.62 0.46 12.03
CA TYR A 65 1.87 1.76 12.64
C TYR A 65 0.99 2.82 11.96
N PRO A 66 -0.15 3.22 12.54
CA PRO A 66 -0.94 4.32 12.03
C PRO A 66 -0.21 5.65 12.21
N LEU A 67 -0.28 6.49 11.19
CA LEU A 67 0.38 7.79 11.12
C LEU A 67 -0.61 8.91 11.37
N MET A 68 -0.25 9.79 12.31
CA MET A 68 -0.89 11.08 12.52
C MET A 68 -0.18 12.16 11.71
N ILE A 69 -0.87 13.26 11.44
CA ILE A 69 -0.33 14.42 10.75
C ILE A 69 -0.10 15.51 11.80
N ASP A 70 1.14 15.97 11.91
CA ASP A 70 1.48 17.08 12.80
C ASP A 70 0.83 18.39 12.33
N GLY A 71 0.29 19.17 13.27
CA GLY A 71 -0.42 20.43 12.96
C GLY A 71 -1.74 20.28 12.18
N ALA A 72 -2.24 19.07 11.98
CA ALA A 72 -3.59 18.84 11.46
C ALA A 72 -4.65 19.06 12.54
N HIS A 73 -5.87 19.40 12.11
CA HIS A 73 -7.00 19.52 13.02
C HIS A 73 -7.30 18.18 13.70
N ASP A 74 -7.68 18.20 14.98
CA ASP A 74 -7.89 16.98 15.79
C ASP A 74 -8.88 16.00 15.16
N SER A 75 -9.93 16.50 14.50
CA SER A 75 -10.92 15.67 13.80
C SER A 75 -10.33 14.83 12.66
N ILE A 76 -9.29 15.33 11.97
CA ILE A 76 -8.60 14.60 10.91
C ILE A 76 -7.83 13.42 11.51
N ASN A 77 -7.04 13.69 12.53
CA ASN A 77 -6.24 12.68 13.23
C ASN A 77 -7.11 11.66 13.96
N ALA A 78 -8.21 12.09 14.57
CA ALA A 78 -9.21 11.21 15.16
C ALA A 78 -9.83 10.27 14.11
N ASN A 79 -10.20 10.80 12.93
CA ASN A 79 -10.70 9.96 11.85
C ASN A 79 -9.64 8.97 11.35
N ARG A 80 -8.38 9.39 11.17
CA ARG A 80 -7.28 8.49 10.76
C ARG A 80 -7.09 7.35 11.75
N MET A 81 -7.15 7.63 13.04
CA MET A 81 -7.05 6.60 14.09
C MET A 81 -8.26 5.66 14.07
N LEU A 82 -9.47 6.18 13.82
CA LEU A 82 -10.67 5.36 13.67
C LEU A 82 -10.55 4.44 12.45
N ASP A 83 -10.22 4.97 11.27
CA ASP A 83 -9.98 4.19 10.04
C ASP A 83 -8.87 3.14 10.27
N ALA A 84 -7.82 3.48 11.03
CA ALA A 84 -6.77 2.55 11.41
C ALA A 84 -7.27 1.36 12.22
N GLN A 85 -8.26 1.56 13.09
CA GLN A 85 -8.81 0.49 13.92
C GLN A 85 -9.85 -0.33 13.16
N THR A 86 -10.77 0.33 12.45
CA THR A 86 -11.96 -0.31 11.87
C THR A 86 -11.70 -0.92 10.50
N ARG A 87 -10.67 -0.47 9.77
CA ARG A 87 -10.41 -0.92 8.39
C ARG A 87 -9.13 -1.71 8.26
N VAL A 88 -8.02 -1.12 8.72
CA VAL A 88 -6.66 -1.64 8.50
C VAL A 88 -6.00 -2.14 9.78
N GLY A 89 -6.76 -2.24 10.86
CA GLY A 89 -6.32 -2.84 12.12
C GLY A 89 -6.42 -4.36 12.05
N THR A 90 -5.94 -5.06 13.08
CA THR A 90 -5.94 -6.53 13.13
C THR A 90 -7.33 -7.15 12.94
N ALA A 91 -8.37 -6.50 13.46
CA ALA A 91 -9.77 -6.90 13.29
C ALA A 91 -10.53 -5.98 12.31
N GLY A 92 -9.81 -5.19 11.52
CA GLY A 92 -10.39 -4.26 10.57
C GLY A 92 -10.94 -4.96 9.34
N ILE A 93 -12.02 -4.41 8.76
CA ILE A 93 -12.76 -5.08 7.68
C ILE A 93 -11.90 -5.42 6.47
N LEU A 94 -10.95 -4.55 6.09
CA LEU A 94 -10.07 -4.81 4.95
C LEU A 94 -8.98 -5.82 5.29
N SER A 95 -8.47 -5.77 6.52
CA SER A 95 -7.37 -6.67 6.93
C SER A 95 -7.85 -8.10 7.11
N ALA A 96 -9.11 -8.31 7.49
CA ALA A 96 -9.72 -9.63 7.54
C ALA A 96 -9.76 -10.28 6.14
N ASP A 97 -10.30 -9.57 5.15
CA ASP A 97 -10.37 -10.04 3.76
C ASP A 97 -8.98 -10.36 3.18
N ASP A 98 -8.00 -9.47 3.39
CA ASP A 98 -6.62 -9.67 2.94
C ASP A 98 -5.97 -10.90 3.60
N THR A 99 -6.21 -11.10 4.90
CA THR A 99 -5.64 -12.23 5.66
C THR A 99 -6.12 -13.57 5.11
N ASP A 100 -7.41 -13.67 4.77
CA ASP A 100 -7.96 -14.88 4.16
C ASP A 100 -7.35 -15.15 2.78
N VAL A 101 -7.16 -14.11 1.96
CA VAL A 101 -6.48 -14.25 0.66
C VAL A 101 -5.02 -14.69 0.83
N PHE A 102 -4.28 -14.12 1.78
CA PHE A 102 -2.88 -14.49 2.02
C PHE A 102 -2.74 -15.94 2.52
N ASN A 103 -3.59 -16.35 3.46
CA ASN A 103 -3.63 -17.73 3.93
C ASN A 103 -4.03 -18.70 2.81
N GLY A 104 -5.01 -18.32 1.99
CA GLY A 104 -5.41 -19.06 0.80
C GLY A 104 -4.24 -19.26 -0.17
N ASN A 105 -3.48 -18.20 -0.45
CA ASN A 105 -2.28 -18.27 -1.30
C ASN A 105 -1.21 -19.18 -0.71
N GLN A 106 -0.91 -19.04 0.59
CA GLN A 106 0.09 -19.90 1.26
C GLN A 106 -0.33 -21.38 1.24
N ASN A 107 -1.62 -21.66 1.40
CA ASN A 107 -2.15 -23.01 1.28
C ASN A 107 -2.06 -23.54 -0.17
N ALA A 108 -2.38 -22.69 -1.15
CA ALA A 108 -2.31 -23.04 -2.57
C ALA A 108 -0.89 -23.40 -3.03
N LEU A 109 0.15 -22.84 -2.41
CA LEU A 109 1.54 -23.20 -2.67
C LEU A 109 1.88 -24.65 -2.31
N ASN A 110 1.07 -25.33 -1.49
CA ASN A 110 1.24 -26.75 -1.19
C ASN A 110 0.62 -27.69 -2.25
N ALA A 111 -0.11 -27.13 -3.23
CA ALA A 111 -0.76 -27.94 -4.26
C ALA A 111 0.25 -28.57 -5.21
N ILE A 112 -0.03 -29.82 -5.62
CA ILE A 112 0.76 -30.54 -6.63
C ILE A 112 0.14 -30.29 -8.00
N GLY A 113 0.92 -29.79 -8.97
CA GLY A 113 0.48 -29.65 -10.36
C GLY A 113 0.62 -28.26 -10.99
N MET A 114 1.17 -27.27 -10.27
CA MET A 114 1.53 -25.96 -10.82
C MET A 114 2.97 -25.62 -10.45
N ASP A 115 3.84 -25.52 -11.46
CA ASP A 115 5.25 -25.19 -11.23
C ASP A 115 5.51 -23.68 -11.15
N TRP A 116 4.55 -22.86 -11.61
CA TRP A 116 4.76 -21.42 -11.82
C TRP A 116 3.57 -20.57 -11.39
N ILE A 117 3.88 -19.40 -10.80
CA ILE A 117 2.94 -18.29 -10.63
C ILE A 117 3.19 -17.31 -11.76
N THR A 118 2.15 -17.07 -12.58
CA THR A 118 2.25 -16.15 -13.72
C THR A 118 1.86 -14.73 -13.31
N ILE A 119 2.71 -13.74 -13.64
CA ILE A 119 2.50 -12.32 -13.36
C ILE A 119 2.54 -11.54 -14.70
N SER A 120 1.50 -11.72 -15.53
CA SER A 120 1.47 -11.27 -16.92
C SER A 120 0.54 -10.09 -17.20
N ARG A 121 -0.25 -9.62 -16.22
CA ARG A 121 -1.19 -8.53 -16.45
C ARG A 121 -0.45 -7.22 -16.71
N GLY A 122 -0.79 -6.58 -17.82
CA GLY A 122 -0.10 -5.37 -18.30
C GLY A 122 1.26 -5.61 -18.98
N LEU A 123 1.70 -6.87 -19.12
CA LEU A 123 2.99 -7.14 -19.75
C LEU A 123 3.03 -6.62 -21.20
N GLY A 124 4.10 -5.91 -21.54
CA GLY A 124 4.28 -5.29 -22.87
C GLY A 124 3.49 -4.00 -23.09
N LYS A 125 2.67 -3.57 -22.13
CA LYS A 125 1.93 -2.28 -22.16
C LYS A 125 2.56 -1.22 -21.25
N GLU A 126 3.66 -1.57 -20.57
CA GLU A 126 4.37 -0.69 -19.65
C GLU A 126 5.10 0.42 -20.41
N GLU A 127 5.00 1.66 -19.93
CA GLU A 127 5.93 2.72 -20.29
C GLU A 127 7.27 2.48 -19.58
N VAL A 128 8.37 2.54 -20.33
CA VAL A 128 9.72 2.49 -19.75
C VAL A 128 10.30 3.90 -19.78
N LYS A 129 10.49 4.49 -18.61
CA LYS A 129 11.08 5.83 -18.49
C LYS A 129 12.60 5.77 -18.71
N ASP A 130 13.21 6.92 -18.95
CA ASP A 130 14.66 7.08 -19.12
C ASP A 130 15.48 6.56 -17.92
N THR A 131 14.89 6.57 -16.72
CA THR A 131 15.47 6.04 -15.49
C THR A 131 15.45 4.51 -15.41
N GLY A 132 14.81 3.82 -16.36
CA GLY A 132 14.54 2.38 -16.34
C GLY A 132 13.31 1.98 -15.52
N GLU A 133 12.60 2.95 -14.93
CA GLU A 133 11.31 2.71 -14.27
C GLU A 133 10.29 2.17 -15.28
N ARG A 134 9.52 1.16 -14.87
CA ARG A 134 8.43 0.58 -15.68
C ARG A 134 7.10 0.94 -15.05
N VAL A 135 6.28 1.68 -15.78
CA VAL A 135 4.99 2.20 -15.31
C VAL A 135 3.87 1.54 -16.11
N GLY A 136 2.95 0.89 -15.40
CA GLY A 136 1.71 0.34 -15.96
C GLY A 136 0.49 1.12 -15.46
N VAL A 137 -0.71 0.64 -15.77
CA VAL A 137 -1.94 1.19 -15.18
C VAL A 137 -2.19 0.65 -13.77
N TYR A 138 -3.11 1.27 -13.02
CA TYR A 138 -3.39 0.93 -11.62
C TYR A 138 -3.77 -0.55 -11.41
N SER A 139 -4.30 -1.21 -12.44
CA SER A 139 -4.70 -2.61 -12.45
C SER A 139 -3.70 -3.51 -13.21
N ASP A 140 -2.44 -3.12 -13.32
CA ASP A 140 -1.38 -3.97 -13.86
C ASP A 140 -0.53 -4.59 -12.76
N GLU A 141 0.30 -5.56 -13.15
CA GLU A 141 1.24 -6.24 -12.24
C GLU A 141 2.69 -5.75 -12.39
N ALA A 142 2.86 -4.51 -12.91
CA ALA A 142 4.18 -3.91 -13.07
C ALA A 142 4.96 -3.81 -11.74
N PRO A 143 4.35 -3.43 -10.58
CA PRO A 143 5.02 -3.42 -9.29
C PRO A 143 5.45 -4.82 -8.81
N GLN A 144 4.61 -5.84 -8.99
CA GLN A 144 4.90 -7.22 -8.60
C GLN A 144 6.07 -7.77 -9.41
N ARG A 145 6.11 -7.52 -10.72
CA ARG A 145 7.28 -7.85 -11.55
C ARG A 145 8.53 -7.08 -11.12
N ALA A 146 8.39 -5.82 -10.69
CA ALA A 146 9.52 -5.03 -10.19
C ALA A 146 10.15 -5.64 -8.93
N PHE A 147 9.32 -6.12 -7.99
CA PHE A 147 9.77 -6.84 -6.81
C PHE A 147 10.63 -8.06 -7.19
N TRP A 148 10.14 -8.92 -8.07
CA TRP A 148 10.87 -10.14 -8.48
C TRP A 148 12.15 -9.86 -9.27
N ARG A 149 12.18 -8.80 -10.09
CA ARG A 149 13.41 -8.33 -10.74
C ARG A 149 14.44 -7.90 -9.68
N LYS A 150 14.02 -7.13 -8.68
CA LYS A 150 14.91 -6.70 -7.59
C LYS A 150 15.40 -7.89 -6.76
N TRP A 151 14.50 -8.78 -6.37
CA TRP A 151 14.80 -10.03 -5.66
C TRP A 151 15.86 -10.86 -6.38
N THR A 152 15.66 -11.12 -7.67
CA THR A 152 16.62 -11.86 -8.51
C THR A 152 17.98 -11.16 -8.55
N SER A 153 18.01 -9.83 -8.70
CA SER A 153 19.27 -9.06 -8.74
C SER A 153 20.09 -9.11 -7.46
N VAL A 154 19.46 -9.35 -6.30
CA VAL A 154 20.15 -9.41 -5.00
C VAL A 154 20.51 -10.84 -4.58
N LEU A 155 19.73 -11.84 -5.00
CA LEU A 155 19.97 -13.25 -4.64
C LEU A 155 20.75 -14.06 -5.68
N SER A 156 20.87 -13.59 -6.92
CA SER A 156 21.62 -14.29 -7.97
C SER A 156 23.11 -13.91 -7.99
N LYS A 157 23.63 -13.38 -6.89
CA LYS A 157 25.06 -13.14 -6.65
C LYS A 157 25.62 -14.22 -5.74
#